data_AF-A0A0A1FCG9-F1
#
_entry.id   AF-A0A0A1FCG9-F1
#
_cell.length_a   1.000
_cell.length_b   1.000
_cell.length_c   1.000
_cell.angle_alpha   90.00
_cell.angle_beta   90.00
_cell.angle_gamma   90.00
#
_symmetry.space_group_name_H-M   'P 1'
#
loop_
_entity.id
_entity.type
_entity.pdbx_description
1 polymer ?
#
loop_
_entity_poly.entity_id
_entity_poly.type
_entity_poly.pdbx_seq_one_letter_code
_entity_poly.pdbx_strand_id
1 'polypeptide(L)'
;MADLPDMSAVRANLAFTCTHEADHLPPLDPEVDSIFQYGRSLEKKEGPKNFNEVARYYRIAAAHGHYKANHNLQLLVSEGSASSPDPEKESVALADQLIKAGVPSGYYDIGHYLLNGYGFKLDEEMARRFIRKAADLGNADAQYYVSNLLAPADNAPAIAKQMRRCAADQGHGQAASALGINYQNNSLFPEAVQAFQKGVVSGDSQSASFLENGFKGPPSTELLYYLAVSNDPERSQRYNLIGKFIDANDGRNPKVPDIDKIVPLPPAKLPAWDGTFQWKKEQDAAVPPPKPSDDLIERLSKAKNLDPATGLPLSPSASKTPQGKQASNVAARLPLGAIVRTGERCPENGVWCSQLDASRGNNAKENFRKGDLMPLLVVYLDRAAWLEQLIGPRRQSVEVAWKLVSYDDKKV
;
A
#
# COMPACT_ATOMS: atom_id res chain seq x y z
N MET A 1 39.62 -25.22 -15.78
CA MET A 1 39.52 -23.86 -15.22
C MET A 1 38.24 -23.28 -15.77
N ALA A 2 37.22 -23.06 -14.93
CA ALA A 2 36.00 -22.40 -15.39
C ALA A 2 36.37 -20.97 -15.78
N ASP A 3 35.95 -20.52 -16.97
CA ASP A 3 36.13 -19.14 -17.41
C ASP A 3 35.53 -18.22 -16.36
N LEU A 4 36.39 -17.39 -15.74
CA LEU A 4 35.93 -16.33 -14.87
C LEU A 4 35.07 -15.38 -15.72
N PRO A 5 33.87 -15.00 -15.26
CA PRO A 5 33.00 -14.13 -16.04
C PRO A 5 33.70 -12.81 -16.33
N ASP A 6 33.51 -12.28 -17.53
CA ASP A 6 34.06 -10.99 -17.94
C ASP A 6 33.61 -9.91 -16.94
N MET A 7 34.57 -9.44 -16.15
CA MET A 7 34.32 -8.48 -15.08
C MET A 7 33.76 -7.15 -15.61
N SER A 8 33.97 -6.82 -16.89
CA SER A 8 33.37 -5.64 -17.51
C SER A 8 31.87 -5.84 -17.78
N ALA A 9 31.48 -7.00 -18.31
CA ALA A 9 30.08 -7.37 -18.49
C ALA A 9 29.34 -7.56 -17.15
N VAL A 10 30.00 -8.12 -16.13
CA VAL A 10 29.46 -8.22 -14.76
C VAL A 10 29.24 -6.82 -14.17
N ARG A 11 30.19 -5.89 -14.33
CA ARG A 11 30.04 -4.50 -13.86
C ARG A 11 28.95 -3.74 -14.62
N ALA A 12 28.81 -3.96 -15.93
CA ALA A 12 27.73 -3.36 -16.72
C ALA A 12 26.35 -3.86 -16.27
N ASN A 13 26.21 -5.15 -15.95
CA ASN A 13 24.98 -5.71 -15.38
C ASN A 13 24.65 -5.21 -13.96
N LEU A 14 25.66 -4.73 -13.23
CA LEU A 14 25.52 -4.13 -11.90
C LEU A 14 25.28 -2.62 -11.94
N ALA A 15 25.43 -1.97 -13.10
CA ALA A 15 25.21 -0.53 -13.21
C ALA A 15 23.74 -0.18 -12.89
N PHE A 16 23.56 0.79 -12.02
CA PHE A 16 22.25 1.39 -11.75
C PHE A 16 22.20 2.76 -12.42
N THR A 17 21.14 3.01 -13.17
CA THR A 17 20.81 4.34 -13.68
C THR A 17 19.57 4.79 -12.94
N CYS A 18 19.62 5.99 -12.36
CA CYS A 18 18.45 6.57 -11.73
C CYS A 18 17.41 6.92 -12.80
N THR A 19 16.25 6.27 -12.69
CA THR A 19 15.06 6.48 -13.53
C THR A 19 13.93 6.86 -12.58
N HIS A 20 13.05 7.78 -12.98
CA HIS A 20 11.89 8.14 -12.18
C HIS A 20 10.64 7.43 -12.71
N GLU A 21 9.82 6.89 -11.82
CA GLU A 21 8.59 6.19 -12.19
C GLU A 21 7.66 7.08 -13.03
N ALA A 22 7.61 8.38 -12.71
CA ALA A 22 6.82 9.37 -13.43
C ALA A 22 7.12 9.44 -14.94
N ASP A 23 8.33 9.07 -15.37
CA ASP A 23 8.74 9.06 -16.78
C ASP A 23 8.10 7.90 -17.57
N HIS A 24 7.51 6.92 -16.86
CA HIS A 24 6.91 5.71 -17.43
C HIS A 24 5.39 5.63 -17.24
N LEU A 25 4.78 6.61 -16.57
CA LEU A 25 3.35 6.57 -16.28
C LEU A 25 2.53 7.00 -17.52
N PRO A 26 1.54 6.21 -17.94
CA PRO A 26 0.64 6.60 -19.01
C PRO A 26 -0.25 7.78 -18.56
N PRO A 27 -0.70 8.64 -19.48
CA PRO A 27 -1.64 9.70 -19.15
C PRO A 27 -2.96 9.12 -18.65
N LEU A 28 -3.60 9.81 -17.71
CA LEU A 28 -4.91 9.44 -17.17
C LEU A 28 -6.01 10.17 -17.91
N ASP A 29 -7.02 9.43 -18.37
CA ASP A 29 -8.24 10.00 -18.96
C ASP A 29 -9.01 10.79 -17.89
N PRO A 30 -9.40 12.06 -18.13
CA PRO A 30 -10.08 12.88 -17.13
C PRO A 30 -11.47 12.37 -16.69
N GLU A 31 -12.25 11.75 -17.58
CA GLU A 31 -13.53 11.14 -17.20
C GLU A 31 -13.29 9.95 -16.26
N VAL A 32 -12.27 9.13 -16.56
CA VAL A 32 -11.90 7.97 -15.75
C VAL A 32 -11.28 8.40 -14.41
N ASP A 33 -10.43 9.43 -14.40
CA ASP A 33 -9.88 10.00 -13.16
C ASP A 33 -11.00 10.55 -12.27
N SER A 34 -12.05 11.17 -12.83
CA SER A 34 -13.20 11.62 -12.03
C SER A 34 -13.87 10.50 -11.24
N ILE A 35 -13.94 9.29 -11.80
CA ILE A 35 -14.48 8.08 -11.16
C ILE A 35 -13.56 7.61 -10.03
N PHE A 36 -12.26 7.58 -10.30
CA PHE A 36 -11.26 7.27 -9.29
C PHE A 36 -11.30 8.26 -8.12
N GLN A 37 -11.32 9.57 -8.38
CA GLN A 37 -11.39 10.61 -7.35
C GLN A 37 -12.67 10.46 -6.51
N TYR A 38 -13.81 10.15 -7.14
CA TYR A 38 -15.04 9.88 -6.41
C TYR A 38 -14.93 8.66 -5.50
N GLY A 39 -14.42 7.52 -6.00
CA GLY A 39 -14.14 6.34 -5.17
C GLY A 39 -13.23 6.65 -3.98
N ARG A 40 -12.15 7.41 -4.23
CA ARG A 40 -11.21 7.87 -3.19
C ARG A 40 -11.87 8.80 -2.17
N SER A 41 -12.84 9.62 -2.59
CA SER A 41 -13.59 10.49 -1.67
C SER A 41 -14.49 9.69 -0.71
N LEU A 42 -15.11 8.61 -1.20
CA LEU A 42 -15.91 7.69 -0.38
C LEU A 42 -15.03 6.97 0.65
N GLU A 43 -13.85 6.51 0.23
CA GLU A 43 -12.86 5.89 1.11
C GLU A 43 -12.43 6.85 2.24
N LYS A 44 -12.15 8.11 1.92
CA LYS A 44 -11.73 9.12 2.91
C LYS A 44 -12.81 9.58 3.89
N LYS A 45 -14.09 9.39 3.58
CA LYS A 45 -15.27 10.05 4.21
C LYS A 45 -15.49 9.99 5.76
N GLU A 46 -14.62 9.59 6.67
CA GLU A 46 -15.05 9.26 8.08
C GLU A 46 -16.24 8.25 8.17
N GLY A 47 -16.45 7.67 9.36
CA GLY A 47 -17.51 6.68 9.59
C GLY A 47 -17.31 5.30 8.90
N PRO A 48 -18.29 4.38 9.06
CA PRO A 48 -18.22 3.04 8.49
C PRO A 48 -18.07 3.07 6.97
N LYS A 49 -17.14 2.26 6.45
CA LYS A 49 -16.80 2.22 5.02
C LYS A 49 -17.52 1.09 4.31
N ASN A 50 -18.08 1.40 3.14
CA ASN A 50 -18.52 0.41 2.18
C ASN A 50 -17.42 0.22 1.13
N PHE A 51 -16.44 -0.64 1.43
CA PHE A 51 -15.32 -0.89 0.53
C PHE A 51 -15.74 -1.57 -0.78
N ASN A 52 -16.88 -2.26 -0.81
CA ASN A 52 -17.45 -2.78 -2.06
C ASN A 52 -17.92 -1.66 -3.00
N GLU A 53 -18.48 -0.59 -2.45
CA GLU A 53 -18.83 0.59 -3.23
C GLU A 53 -17.58 1.33 -3.73
N VAL A 54 -16.54 1.46 -2.90
CA VAL A 54 -15.24 2.03 -3.33
C VAL A 54 -14.61 1.19 -4.45
N ALA A 55 -14.54 -0.13 -4.25
CA ALA A 55 -13.95 -1.06 -5.19
C ALA A 55 -14.68 -1.10 -6.53
N ARG A 56 -16.01 -0.89 -6.56
CA ARG A 56 -16.78 -0.72 -7.81
C ARG A 56 -16.16 0.38 -8.68
N TYR A 57 -15.95 1.57 -8.13
CA TYR A 57 -15.39 2.69 -8.88
C TYR A 57 -13.93 2.42 -9.28
N TYR A 58 -13.14 1.82 -8.38
CA TYR A 58 -11.76 1.47 -8.71
C TYR A 58 -11.65 0.39 -9.79
N ARG A 59 -12.51 -0.64 -9.80
CA ARG A 59 -12.58 -1.67 -10.86
C ARG A 59 -12.87 -1.06 -12.22
N ILE A 60 -13.87 -0.19 -12.30
CA ILE A 60 -14.24 0.49 -13.55
C ILE A 60 -13.07 1.35 -14.03
N ALA A 61 -12.47 2.15 -13.14
CA ALA A 61 -11.35 3.01 -13.51
C ALA A 61 -10.10 2.19 -13.93
N ALA A 62 -9.75 1.14 -13.19
CA ALA A 62 -8.64 0.25 -13.50
C ALA A 62 -8.80 -0.43 -14.86
N ALA A 63 -10.01 -0.87 -15.22
CA ALA A 63 -10.29 -1.48 -16.52
C ALA A 63 -10.08 -0.52 -17.71
N HIS A 64 -10.09 0.79 -17.45
CA HIS A 64 -9.75 1.85 -18.40
C HIS A 64 -8.32 2.39 -18.22
N GLY A 65 -7.43 1.63 -17.58
CA GLY A 65 -6.00 1.93 -17.51
C GLY A 65 -5.60 2.87 -16.38
N HIS A 66 -6.50 3.17 -15.44
CA HIS A 66 -6.20 4.08 -14.34
C HIS A 66 -5.30 3.42 -13.29
N TYR A 67 -3.98 3.60 -13.41
CA TYR A 67 -3.00 2.87 -12.60
C TYR A 67 -3.12 3.11 -11.08
N LYS A 68 -3.51 4.32 -10.63
CA LYS A 68 -3.75 4.57 -9.19
C LYS A 68 -4.98 3.85 -8.66
N ALA A 69 -6.00 3.69 -9.49
CA ALA A 69 -7.22 2.98 -9.11
C ALA A 69 -6.96 1.48 -9.05
N ASN A 70 -6.18 0.99 -10.01
CA ASN A 70 -5.68 -0.38 -10.04
C ASN A 70 -4.89 -0.72 -8.76
N HIS A 71 -3.88 0.08 -8.39
CA HIS A 71 -3.11 -0.16 -7.18
C HIS A 71 -3.97 -0.10 -5.90
N ASN A 72 -4.85 0.90 -5.77
CA ASN A 72 -5.75 0.98 -4.62
C ASN A 72 -6.74 -0.21 -4.56
N LEU A 73 -7.22 -0.68 -5.72
CA LEU A 73 -8.08 -1.87 -5.78
C LEU A 73 -7.33 -3.13 -5.37
N GLN A 74 -6.10 -3.32 -5.83
CA GLN A 74 -5.24 -4.43 -5.44
C GLN A 74 -5.09 -4.49 -3.91
N LEU A 75 -4.91 -3.34 -3.25
CA LEU A 75 -4.88 -3.25 -1.79
C LEU A 75 -6.22 -3.71 -1.19
N LEU A 76 -7.34 -3.09 -1.58
CA LEU A 76 -8.65 -3.45 -1.03
C LEU A 76 -9.01 -4.92 -1.21
N VAL A 77 -8.69 -5.51 -2.36
CA VAL A 77 -9.00 -6.91 -2.68
C VAL A 77 -8.05 -7.87 -1.95
N SER A 78 -6.74 -7.60 -1.96
CA SER A 78 -5.76 -8.49 -1.32
C SER A 78 -5.85 -8.51 0.20
N GLU A 79 -6.33 -7.43 0.81
CA GLU A 79 -6.60 -7.36 2.24
C GLU A 79 -7.98 -7.92 2.63
N GLY A 80 -8.80 -8.31 1.66
CA GLY A 80 -10.16 -8.82 1.88
C GLY A 80 -11.18 -7.73 2.26
N SER A 81 -10.80 -6.46 2.20
CA SER A 81 -11.70 -5.33 2.47
C SER A 81 -12.80 -5.22 1.41
N ALA A 82 -12.49 -5.53 0.15
CA ALA A 82 -13.45 -5.60 -0.95
C ALA A 82 -13.71 -7.06 -1.37
N SER A 83 -14.99 -7.40 -1.56
CA SER A 83 -15.41 -8.72 -1.99
C SER A 83 -14.97 -8.99 -3.43
N SER A 84 -14.35 -10.16 -3.63
CA SER A 84 -13.98 -10.70 -4.94
C SER A 84 -14.29 -12.20 -4.96
N PRO A 85 -14.80 -12.76 -6.09
CA PRO A 85 -14.96 -14.20 -6.23
C PRO A 85 -13.65 -14.97 -6.12
N ASP A 86 -12.55 -14.36 -6.57
CA ASP A 86 -11.20 -14.93 -6.57
C ASP A 86 -10.21 -13.77 -6.38
N PRO A 87 -9.93 -13.38 -5.13
CA PRO A 87 -9.16 -12.17 -4.83
C PRO A 87 -7.72 -12.27 -5.32
N GLU A 88 -7.11 -13.46 -5.22
CA GLU A 88 -5.75 -13.70 -5.69
C GLU A 88 -5.66 -13.50 -7.20
N LYS A 89 -6.58 -14.11 -7.95
CA LYS A 89 -6.61 -13.97 -9.41
C LYS A 89 -6.92 -12.55 -9.86
N GLU A 90 -7.83 -11.85 -9.17
CA GLU A 90 -8.16 -10.46 -9.49
C GLU A 90 -6.94 -9.55 -9.30
N SER A 91 -6.28 -9.62 -8.14
CA SER A 91 -5.09 -8.83 -7.84
C SER A 91 -3.93 -9.12 -8.79
N VAL A 92 -3.66 -10.40 -9.11
CA VAL A 92 -2.63 -10.77 -10.09
C VAL A 92 -2.98 -10.24 -11.49
N ALA A 93 -4.25 -10.30 -11.90
CA ALA A 93 -4.68 -9.76 -13.18
C ALA A 93 -4.54 -8.24 -13.24
N LEU A 94 -4.79 -7.53 -12.13
CA LEU A 94 -4.59 -6.09 -12.02
C LEU A 94 -3.10 -5.72 -12.14
N ALA A 95 -2.20 -6.44 -11.46
CA ALA A 95 -0.76 -6.22 -11.60
C ALA A 95 -0.25 -6.51 -13.02
N ASP A 96 -0.77 -7.56 -13.68
CA ASP A 96 -0.46 -7.87 -15.07
C ASP A 96 -0.96 -6.77 -16.05
N GLN A 97 -2.11 -6.14 -15.77
CA GLN A 97 -2.56 -4.97 -16.53
C GLN A 97 -1.58 -3.80 -16.43
N LEU A 98 -1.02 -3.53 -15.24
CA LEU A 98 -0.01 -2.50 -15.04
C LEU A 98 1.27 -2.81 -15.82
N ILE A 99 1.75 -4.05 -15.77
CA ILE A 99 2.92 -4.50 -16.55
C ILE A 99 2.68 -4.28 -18.05
N LYS A 100 1.51 -4.69 -18.57
CA LYS A 100 1.14 -4.50 -19.98
C LYS A 100 1.05 -3.03 -20.38
N ALA A 101 0.67 -2.15 -19.46
CA ALA A 101 0.65 -0.70 -19.65
C ALA A 101 2.02 -0.04 -19.48
N GLY A 102 3.07 -0.80 -19.17
CA GLY A 102 4.42 -0.28 -18.93
C GLY A 102 4.58 0.43 -17.58
N VAL A 103 3.62 0.28 -16.67
CA VAL A 103 3.64 0.91 -15.35
C VAL A 103 4.60 0.14 -14.44
N PRO A 104 5.67 0.76 -13.90
CA PRO A 104 6.70 0.07 -13.12
C PRO A 104 6.17 -0.65 -11.88
N SER A 105 5.18 -0.07 -11.20
CA SER A 105 4.57 -0.66 -9.99
C SER A 105 3.98 -2.05 -10.22
N GLY A 106 3.49 -2.38 -11.42
CA GLY A 106 2.98 -3.72 -11.72
C GLY A 106 4.04 -4.82 -11.56
N TYR A 107 5.29 -4.55 -11.93
CA TYR A 107 6.40 -5.48 -11.70
C TYR A 107 6.70 -5.62 -10.20
N TYR A 108 6.61 -4.52 -9.44
CA TYR A 108 6.80 -4.54 -8.00
C TYR A 108 5.69 -5.35 -7.30
N ASP A 109 4.43 -5.15 -7.69
CA ASP A 109 3.26 -5.87 -7.18
C ASP A 109 3.39 -7.39 -7.40
N ILE A 110 3.76 -7.84 -8.61
CA ILE A 110 4.01 -9.27 -8.88
C ILE A 110 5.17 -9.80 -8.03
N GLY A 111 6.26 -9.04 -7.91
CA GLY A 111 7.38 -9.41 -7.07
C GLY A 111 6.96 -9.60 -5.60
N HIS A 112 6.13 -8.71 -5.09
CA HIS A 112 5.55 -8.78 -3.75
C HIS A 112 4.63 -10.01 -3.58
N TYR A 113 3.78 -10.29 -4.57
CA TYR A 113 2.92 -11.49 -4.58
C TYR A 113 3.72 -12.80 -4.60
N LEU A 114 4.80 -12.87 -5.37
CA LEU A 114 5.73 -14.01 -5.36
C LEU A 114 6.45 -14.19 -4.02
N LEU A 115 6.82 -13.09 -3.33
CA LEU A 115 7.41 -13.18 -2.00
C LEU A 115 6.40 -13.70 -0.97
N ASN A 116 5.12 -13.36 -1.10
CA ASN A 116 4.11 -13.79 -0.15
C ASN A 116 3.48 -15.14 -0.51
N GLY A 117 3.62 -15.59 -1.76
CA GLY A 117 2.90 -16.74 -2.29
C GLY A 117 1.40 -16.46 -2.46
N TYR A 118 1.05 -15.23 -2.86
CA TYR A 118 -0.32 -14.77 -3.07
C TYR A 118 -0.68 -14.87 -4.56
N GLY A 119 -1.60 -15.75 -4.95
CA GLY A 119 -1.87 -16.06 -6.37
C GLY A 119 -0.73 -16.77 -7.10
N PHE A 120 0.39 -17.01 -6.44
CA PHE A 120 1.57 -17.71 -6.94
C PHE A 120 2.13 -18.65 -5.89
N LYS A 121 2.90 -19.64 -6.32
CA LYS A 121 3.80 -20.35 -5.40
C LYS A 121 4.89 -19.38 -4.94
N LEU A 122 5.26 -19.42 -3.66
CA LEU A 122 6.38 -18.62 -3.16
C LEU A 122 7.65 -18.93 -3.95
N ASP A 123 8.25 -17.87 -4.51
CA ASP A 123 9.48 -17.92 -5.30
C ASP A 123 10.24 -16.60 -5.11
N GLU A 124 11.19 -16.60 -4.18
CA GLU A 124 11.95 -15.39 -3.86
C GLU A 124 12.93 -14.99 -4.96
N GLU A 125 13.44 -15.94 -5.74
CA GLU A 125 14.38 -15.64 -6.81
C GLU A 125 13.66 -14.92 -7.96
N MET A 126 12.52 -15.46 -8.37
CA MET A 126 11.67 -14.82 -9.36
C MET A 126 11.21 -13.44 -8.87
N ALA A 127 10.78 -13.34 -7.61
CA ALA A 127 10.40 -12.06 -7.03
C ALA A 127 11.50 -11.00 -7.13
N ARG A 128 12.75 -11.35 -6.76
CA ARG A 128 13.89 -10.43 -6.86
C ARG A 128 14.13 -9.96 -8.29
N ARG A 129 13.91 -10.82 -9.30
CA ARG A 129 14.01 -10.44 -10.72
C ARG A 129 12.92 -9.43 -11.11
N PHE A 130 11.69 -9.66 -10.68
CA PHE A 130 10.56 -8.74 -10.91
C PHE A 130 10.78 -7.38 -10.23
N ILE A 131 11.17 -7.39 -8.95
CA ILE A 131 11.44 -6.15 -8.20
C ILE A 131 12.64 -5.41 -8.78
N ARG A 132 13.70 -6.12 -9.20
CA ARG A 132 14.82 -5.46 -9.89
C ARG A 132 14.35 -4.78 -11.18
N LYS A 133 13.50 -5.45 -11.97
CA LYS A 133 12.93 -4.85 -13.18
C LYS A 133 12.10 -3.60 -12.87
N ALA A 134 11.30 -3.61 -11.81
CA ALA A 134 10.56 -2.44 -11.35
C ALA A 134 11.49 -1.28 -10.96
N ALA A 135 12.58 -1.57 -10.25
CA ALA A 135 13.58 -0.58 -9.84
C ALA A 135 14.30 0.06 -11.04
N ASP A 136 14.66 -0.74 -12.04
CA ASP A 136 15.29 -0.29 -13.28
C ASP A 136 14.34 0.59 -14.13
N LEU A 137 13.02 0.38 -14.00
CA LEU A 137 11.96 1.20 -14.57
C LEU A 137 11.52 2.37 -13.67
N GLY A 138 12.21 2.61 -12.56
CA GLY A 138 12.03 3.80 -11.76
C GLY A 138 11.10 3.70 -10.55
N ASN A 139 10.45 2.55 -10.30
CA ASN A 139 9.57 2.41 -9.13
C ASN A 139 10.34 2.65 -7.82
N ALA A 140 9.91 3.63 -7.03
CA ALA A 140 10.65 4.09 -5.86
C ALA A 140 10.69 3.04 -4.74
N ASP A 141 9.60 2.30 -4.52
CA ASP A 141 9.53 1.21 -3.53
C ASP A 141 10.51 0.08 -3.90
N ALA A 142 10.53 -0.30 -5.18
CA ALA A 142 11.45 -1.28 -5.72
C ALA A 142 12.92 -0.82 -5.62
N GLN A 143 13.20 0.45 -5.95
CA GLN A 143 14.53 1.03 -5.79
C GLN A 143 14.99 0.95 -4.34
N TYR A 144 14.12 1.30 -3.39
CA TYR A 144 14.40 1.17 -1.96
C TYR A 144 14.61 -0.29 -1.54
N TYR A 145 13.73 -1.20 -1.96
CA TYR A 145 13.83 -2.63 -1.64
C TYR A 145 15.16 -3.22 -2.12
N VAL A 146 15.52 -3.02 -3.39
CA VAL A 146 16.79 -3.52 -3.94
C VAL A 146 17.97 -2.84 -3.25
N SER A 147 17.87 -1.56 -2.90
CA SER A 147 18.93 -0.88 -2.15
C SER A 147 19.24 -1.57 -0.82
N ASN A 148 18.22 -2.08 -0.12
CA ASN A 148 18.41 -2.76 1.15
C ASN A 148 19.09 -4.13 0.98
N LEU A 149 18.80 -4.84 -0.11
CA LEU A 149 19.53 -6.07 -0.46
C LEU A 149 21.01 -5.81 -0.77
N LEU A 150 21.32 -4.65 -1.37
CA LEU A 150 22.69 -4.27 -1.75
C LEU A 150 23.46 -3.53 -0.65
N ALA A 151 22.79 -3.08 0.40
CA ALA A 151 23.37 -2.28 1.47
C ALA A 151 24.44 -2.97 2.34
N PRO A 152 24.44 -4.29 2.56
CA PRO A 152 25.53 -4.97 3.26
C PRO A 152 26.91 -4.64 2.67
N ALA A 153 27.93 -4.55 3.53
CA ALA A 153 29.25 -4.07 3.15
C ALA A 153 29.95 -4.96 2.11
N ASP A 154 29.61 -6.25 2.08
CA ASP A 154 30.11 -7.28 1.18
C ASP A 154 29.34 -7.39 -0.15
N ASN A 155 28.26 -6.63 -0.32
CA ASN A 155 27.46 -6.60 -1.55
C ASN A 155 27.83 -5.39 -2.44
N ALA A 156 26.97 -4.37 -2.50
CA ALA A 156 27.16 -3.21 -3.36
C ALA A 156 26.65 -1.92 -2.68
N PRO A 157 27.22 -1.53 -1.53
CA PRO A 157 26.71 -0.42 -0.71
C PRO A 157 26.74 0.93 -1.45
N ALA A 158 27.68 1.12 -2.39
CA ALA A 158 27.73 2.31 -3.23
C ALA A 158 26.51 2.42 -4.17
N ILE A 159 26.09 1.31 -4.78
CA ILE A 159 24.89 1.24 -5.63
C ILE A 159 23.63 1.37 -4.77
N ALA A 160 23.59 0.72 -3.61
CA ALA A 160 22.50 0.88 -2.64
C ALA A 160 22.25 2.37 -2.31
N LYS A 161 23.31 3.13 -2.03
CA LYS A 161 23.20 4.58 -1.77
C LYS A 161 22.65 5.36 -2.96
N GLN A 162 23.04 5.02 -4.20
CA GLN A 162 22.50 5.63 -5.41
C GLN A 162 21.00 5.34 -5.58
N MET A 163 20.59 4.08 -5.34
CA MET A 163 19.18 3.68 -5.42
C MET A 163 18.33 4.35 -4.34
N ARG A 164 18.82 4.44 -3.09
CA ARG A 164 18.16 5.20 -2.02
C ARG A 164 17.99 6.67 -2.36
N ARG A 165 19.01 7.29 -2.95
CA ARG A 165 18.94 8.69 -3.40
C ARG A 165 17.87 8.87 -4.48
N CYS A 166 17.85 7.99 -5.48
CA CYS A 166 16.85 8.04 -6.55
C CYS A 166 15.42 7.90 -6.00
N ALA A 167 15.18 6.92 -5.11
CA ALA A 167 13.87 6.76 -4.47
C ALA A 167 13.49 7.96 -3.59
N ALA A 168 14.45 8.49 -2.82
CA ALA A 168 14.24 9.68 -1.97
C ALA A 168 13.89 10.93 -2.80
N ASP A 169 14.53 11.11 -3.96
CA ASP A 169 14.27 12.22 -4.88
C ASP A 169 12.86 12.12 -5.51
N GLN A 170 12.26 10.92 -5.51
CA GLN A 170 10.86 10.67 -5.91
C GLN A 170 9.86 10.80 -4.75
N GLY A 171 10.32 11.15 -3.54
CA GLY A 171 9.45 11.32 -2.36
C GLY A 171 9.24 10.05 -1.53
N HIS A 172 10.12 9.04 -1.65
CA HIS A 172 10.08 7.85 -0.81
C HIS A 172 10.73 8.10 0.56
N GLY A 173 9.91 8.30 1.59
CA GLY A 173 10.34 8.73 2.93
C GLY A 173 11.37 7.83 3.60
N GLN A 174 11.14 6.50 3.62
CA GLN A 174 12.08 5.55 4.24
C GLN A 174 13.41 5.45 3.48
N ALA A 175 13.42 5.78 2.18
CA ALA A 175 14.65 5.80 1.40
C ALA A 175 15.49 7.02 1.77
N ALA A 176 14.83 8.16 1.99
CA ALA A 176 15.46 9.38 2.46
C ALA A 176 16.03 9.23 3.89
N SER A 177 15.31 8.56 4.81
CA SER A 177 15.83 8.29 6.16
C SER A 177 17.02 7.33 6.14
N ALA A 178 16.94 6.24 5.38
CA ALA A 178 18.05 5.30 5.20
C ALA A 178 19.26 5.96 4.54
N LEU A 179 19.04 6.90 3.61
CA LEU A 179 20.08 7.72 3.01
C LEU A 179 20.71 8.66 4.04
N GLY A 180 19.91 9.29 4.90
CA GLY A 180 20.39 10.13 6.01
C GLY A 180 21.29 9.36 6.97
N ILE A 181 20.86 8.16 7.38
CA ILE A 181 21.68 7.26 8.23
C ILE A 181 22.98 6.87 7.52
N ASN A 182 22.93 6.58 6.20
CA ASN A 182 24.13 6.28 5.42
C ASN A 182 25.11 7.45 5.43
N TYR A 183 24.66 8.69 5.24
CA TYR A 183 25.53 9.86 5.30
C TYR A 183 26.05 10.12 6.71
N GLN A 184 25.21 10.00 7.73
CA GLN A 184 25.60 10.16 9.14
C GLN A 184 26.72 9.19 9.52
N ASN A 185 26.55 7.90 9.22
CA ASN A 185 27.55 6.86 9.53
C ASN A 185 28.89 7.09 8.82
N ASN A 186 28.88 7.79 7.68
CA ASN A 186 30.08 8.19 6.95
C ASN A 186 30.59 9.59 7.35
N SER A 187 30.06 10.18 8.43
CA SER A 187 30.38 11.54 8.91
C SER A 187 30.10 12.65 7.88
N LEU A 188 29.22 12.39 6.91
CA LEU A 188 28.74 13.36 5.93
C LEU A 188 27.48 14.06 6.48
N PHE A 189 27.67 14.80 7.58
CA PHE A 189 26.54 15.33 8.36
C PHE A 189 25.65 16.34 7.63
N PRO A 190 26.18 17.29 6.83
CA PRO A 190 25.32 18.19 6.04
C PRO A 190 24.40 17.43 5.08
N GLU A 191 24.92 16.42 4.39
CA GLU A 191 24.16 15.56 3.49
C GLU A 191 23.14 14.70 4.25
N ALA A 192 23.48 14.24 5.46
CA ALA A 192 22.56 13.52 6.33
C ALA A 192 21.35 14.40 6.71
N VAL A 193 21.59 15.63 7.16
CA VAL A 193 20.55 16.60 7.51
C VAL A 193 19.66 16.91 6.31
N GLN A 194 20.22 17.08 5.11
CA GLN A 194 19.44 17.28 3.88
C GLN A 194 18.60 16.05 3.52
N ALA A 195 19.14 14.84 3.67
CA ALA A 195 18.41 13.61 3.38
C ALA A 195 17.25 13.40 4.37
N PHE A 196 17.47 13.63 5.67
CA PHE A 196 16.38 13.62 6.64
C PHE A 196 15.34 14.70 6.35
N GLN A 197 15.73 15.91 5.93
CA GLN A 197 14.77 16.96 5.54
C GLN A 197 13.86 16.48 4.40
N LYS A 198 14.42 15.81 3.39
CA LYS A 198 13.64 15.17 2.31
C LYS A 198 12.70 14.08 2.83
N GLY A 199 13.13 13.30 3.82
CA GLY A 199 12.29 12.33 4.50
C GLY A 199 11.09 13.00 5.17
N VAL A 200 11.31 14.11 5.88
CA VAL A 200 10.23 14.91 6.49
C VAL A 200 9.25 15.45 5.45
N VAL A 201 9.75 16.02 4.34
CA VAL A 201 8.90 16.46 3.22
C VAL A 201 8.00 15.31 2.74
N SER A 202 8.57 14.11 2.68
CA SER A 202 7.92 12.88 2.25
C SER A 202 7.04 12.24 3.33
N GLY A 203 6.90 12.85 4.51
CA GLY A 203 6.06 12.31 5.59
C GLY A 203 6.69 11.19 6.40
N ASP A 204 8.02 11.09 6.45
CA ASP A 204 8.72 10.09 7.27
C ASP A 204 8.97 10.62 8.69
N SER A 205 8.27 10.06 9.68
CA SER A 205 8.39 10.49 11.08
C SER A 205 9.74 10.11 11.70
N GLN A 206 10.39 9.05 11.21
CA GLN A 206 11.75 8.71 11.63
C GLN A 206 12.72 9.84 11.31
N SER A 207 12.67 10.38 10.09
CA SER A 207 13.48 11.53 9.69
C SER A 207 13.22 12.77 10.55
N ALA A 208 11.95 13.01 10.91
CA ALA A 208 11.61 14.09 11.84
C ALA A 208 12.25 13.87 13.22
N SER A 209 12.24 12.64 13.74
CA SER A 209 12.89 12.27 15.00
C SER A 209 14.42 12.42 14.95
N PHE A 210 15.08 12.03 13.86
CA PHE A 210 16.52 12.23 13.69
C PHE A 210 16.89 13.72 13.71
N LEU A 211 16.10 14.58 13.04
CA LEU A 211 16.33 16.02 13.05
C LEU A 211 15.98 16.65 14.40
N GLU A 212 14.87 16.26 15.03
CA GLU A 212 14.52 16.69 16.38
C GLU A 212 15.69 16.46 17.33
N ASN A 213 16.19 15.23 17.41
CA ASN A 213 17.24 14.87 18.35
C ASN A 213 18.60 15.41 17.92
N GLY A 214 18.90 15.49 16.62
CA GLY A 214 20.12 16.11 16.13
C GLY A 214 20.23 17.58 16.50
N PHE A 215 19.14 18.36 16.39
CA PHE A 215 19.10 19.76 16.79
C PHE A 215 19.08 19.98 18.32
N LYS A 216 18.97 18.94 19.15
CA LYS A 216 19.30 19.04 20.60
C LYS A 216 20.81 19.22 20.81
N GLY A 217 21.62 19.00 19.77
CA GLY A 217 23.07 19.14 19.79
C GLY A 217 23.76 18.12 20.70
N PRO A 218 23.49 16.80 20.55
CA PRO A 218 24.12 15.79 21.38
C PRO A 218 25.65 15.78 21.18
N PRO A 219 26.43 15.31 22.17
CA PRO A 219 27.88 15.18 22.02
C PRO A 219 28.22 14.12 20.96
N SER A 220 29.41 14.20 20.37
CA SER A 220 29.87 13.25 19.34
C SER A 220 30.00 11.79 19.82
N THR A 221 29.92 11.55 21.13
CA THR A 221 29.87 10.21 21.73
C THR A 221 28.49 9.56 21.61
N GLU A 222 27.42 10.34 21.42
CA GLU A 222 26.06 9.84 21.21
C GLU A 222 25.81 9.66 19.70
N LEU A 223 26.30 8.55 19.16
CA LEU A 223 26.38 8.32 17.72
C LEU A 223 25.03 8.33 16.99
N LEU A 224 23.95 7.91 17.66
CA LEU A 224 22.64 7.73 17.02
C LEU A 224 22.08 9.05 16.47
N TYR A 225 22.17 10.14 17.23
CA TYR A 225 21.58 11.43 16.86
C TYR A 225 22.62 12.51 16.57
N TYR A 226 23.92 12.20 16.66
CA TYR A 226 24.95 13.17 16.31
C TYR A 226 24.91 13.53 14.82
N LEU A 227 24.61 14.80 14.52
CA LEU A 227 24.54 15.37 13.16
C LEU A 227 25.45 16.59 12.98
N ALA A 228 26.40 16.82 13.90
CA ALA A 228 27.31 17.97 13.89
C ALA A 228 26.63 19.35 13.66
N VAL A 229 25.36 19.48 14.04
CA VAL A 229 24.62 20.74 14.07
C VAL A 229 24.68 21.35 15.46
N SER A 230 24.60 22.68 15.53
CA SER A 230 24.50 23.38 16.81
C SER A 230 23.16 23.09 17.49
N ASN A 231 23.16 23.09 18.82
CA ASN A 231 21.93 23.05 19.61
C ASN A 231 21.00 24.21 19.21
N ASP A 232 19.81 23.89 18.73
CA ASP A 232 18.75 24.81 18.33
C ASP A 232 17.41 24.28 18.87
N PRO A 233 17.04 24.68 20.10
CA PRO A 233 15.85 24.17 20.78
C PRO A 233 14.54 24.43 20.01
N GLU A 234 14.45 25.56 19.32
CA GLU A 234 13.26 25.91 18.52
C GLU A 234 13.15 25.00 17.28
N ARG A 235 14.27 24.73 16.57
CA ARG A 235 14.26 23.74 15.47
C ARG A 235 13.86 22.37 15.96
N SER A 236 14.47 21.93 17.06
CA SER A 236 14.15 20.65 17.69
C SER A 236 12.65 20.57 18.02
N GLN A 237 12.07 21.61 18.64
CA GLN A 237 10.64 21.68 18.93
C GLN A 237 9.77 21.62 17.66
N ARG A 238 10.14 22.33 16.58
CA ARG A 238 9.38 22.29 15.32
C ARG A 238 9.39 20.90 14.70
N TYR A 239 10.53 20.21 14.67
CA TYR A 239 10.58 18.82 14.18
C TYR A 239 9.77 17.85 15.03
N ASN A 240 9.74 18.01 16.36
CA ASN A 240 8.85 17.24 17.22
C ASN A 240 7.37 17.45 16.84
N LEU A 241 6.95 18.71 16.66
CA LEU A 241 5.58 19.03 16.24
C LEU A 241 5.24 18.47 14.85
N ILE A 242 6.20 18.51 13.91
CA ILE A 242 6.07 17.88 12.60
C ILE A 242 5.93 16.36 12.72
N GLY A 243 6.77 15.70 13.52
CA GLY A 243 6.70 14.25 13.75
C GLY A 243 5.33 13.84 14.30
N LYS A 244 4.84 14.56 15.32
CA LYS A 244 3.48 14.36 15.86
C LYS A 244 2.38 14.56 14.82
N PHE A 245 2.52 15.56 13.95
CA PHE A 245 1.58 15.78 12.85
C PHE A 245 1.59 14.62 11.85
N ILE A 246 2.76 14.13 11.48
CA ILE A 246 2.91 12.96 10.60
C ILE A 246 2.25 11.75 11.24
N ASP A 247 2.61 11.40 12.48
CA ASP A 247 2.08 10.21 13.16
C ASP A 247 0.56 10.27 13.34
N ALA A 248 0.02 11.44 13.72
CA ALA A 248 -1.43 11.63 13.89
C ALA A 248 -2.23 11.49 12.58
N ASN A 249 -1.56 11.55 11.43
CA ASN A 249 -2.19 11.49 10.11
C ASN A 249 -1.65 10.33 9.26
N ASP A 250 -0.83 9.42 9.79
CA ASP A 250 -0.08 8.40 9.05
C ASP A 250 -0.96 7.59 8.08
N GLY A 251 -2.15 7.15 8.53
CA GLY A 251 -3.14 6.45 7.71
C GLY A 251 -3.75 7.26 6.54
N ARG A 252 -3.36 8.52 6.38
CA ARG A 252 -3.76 9.42 5.28
C ARG A 252 -2.58 9.83 4.39
N ASN A 253 -1.39 9.23 4.59
CA ASN A 253 -0.14 9.53 3.89
C ASN A 253 0.18 11.04 3.89
N PRO A 254 0.44 11.62 5.08
CA PRO A 254 0.67 13.06 5.21
C PRO A 254 1.99 13.45 4.55
N LYS A 255 2.08 14.70 4.08
CA LYS A 255 3.29 15.28 3.50
C LYS A 255 3.54 16.66 4.10
N VAL A 256 4.79 17.12 4.06
CA VAL A 256 5.19 18.43 4.58
C VAL A 256 5.93 19.22 3.49
N PRO A 257 5.28 19.56 2.36
CA PRO A 257 5.94 20.21 1.23
C PRO A 257 6.39 21.65 1.54
N ASP A 258 5.80 22.27 2.56
CA ASP A 258 6.11 23.60 3.06
C ASP A 258 7.19 23.61 4.14
N ILE A 259 7.99 22.54 4.26
CA ILE A 259 8.99 22.40 5.33
C ILE A 259 9.94 23.59 5.44
N ASP A 260 10.35 24.20 4.32
CA ASP A 260 11.28 25.35 4.34
C ASP A 260 10.60 26.66 4.76
N LYS A 261 9.27 26.69 4.80
CA LYS A 261 8.49 27.78 5.41
C LYS A 261 8.23 27.54 6.90
N ILE A 262 8.52 26.33 7.39
CA ILE A 262 8.33 25.93 8.80
C ILE A 262 9.67 25.88 9.53
N VAL A 263 10.66 25.17 8.99
CA VAL A 263 11.97 24.89 9.59
C VAL A 263 13.07 24.78 8.52
N PRO A 264 13.36 25.86 7.76
CA PRO A 264 14.38 25.83 6.70
C PRO A 264 15.77 25.53 7.29
N LEU A 265 16.56 24.63 6.70
CA LEU A 265 17.84 24.22 7.29
C LEU A 265 18.83 25.39 7.54
N PRO A 266 19.73 25.30 8.55
CA PRO A 266 20.80 26.27 8.74
C PRO A 266 21.64 26.46 7.45
N PRO A 267 22.16 27.68 7.19
CA PRO A 267 22.22 28.83 8.09
C PRO A 267 20.98 29.73 8.08
N ALA A 268 19.88 29.34 7.41
CA ALA A 268 18.67 30.15 7.37
C ALA A 268 18.11 30.40 8.78
N LYS A 269 17.56 31.60 9.02
CA LYS A 269 16.83 31.89 10.26
C LYS A 269 15.43 31.29 10.18
N LEU A 270 14.89 30.90 11.33
CA LEU A 270 13.53 30.39 11.40
C LEU A 270 12.52 31.50 11.09
N PRO A 271 11.57 31.25 10.16
CA PRO A 271 10.49 32.19 9.90
C PRO A 271 9.45 32.16 11.03
N ALA A 272 8.59 33.18 11.06
CA ALA A 272 7.36 33.11 11.83
C ALA A 272 6.49 31.96 11.29
N TRP A 273 5.92 31.16 12.18
CA TRP A 273 5.08 30.02 11.83
C TRP A 273 3.87 29.98 12.75
N ASP A 274 2.69 29.78 12.17
CA ASP A 274 1.39 29.79 12.84
C ASP A 274 1.03 28.43 13.47
N GLY A 275 1.94 27.45 13.43
CA GLY A 275 1.71 26.10 13.95
C GLY A 275 0.88 25.21 13.02
N THR A 276 0.59 25.65 11.79
CA THR A 276 -0.25 24.91 10.83
C THR A 276 0.56 24.34 9.67
N PHE A 277 -0.01 23.36 8.98
CA PHE A 277 0.64 22.67 7.86
C PHE A 277 -0.17 22.89 6.58
N GLN A 278 0.51 23.14 5.46
CA GLN A 278 -0.14 23.29 4.15
C GLN A 278 -1.04 22.08 3.83
N TRP A 279 -0.55 20.86 4.06
CA TRP A 279 -1.33 19.64 3.84
C TRP A 279 -2.66 19.63 4.60
N LYS A 280 -2.66 20.09 5.87
CA LYS A 280 -3.87 20.14 6.69
C LYS A 280 -4.86 21.17 6.15
N LYS A 281 -4.37 22.36 5.77
CA LYS A 281 -5.19 23.41 5.12
C LYS A 281 -5.84 22.89 3.84
N GLU A 282 -5.10 22.16 3.01
CA GLU A 282 -5.60 21.55 1.78
C GLU A 282 -6.65 20.47 2.05
N GLN A 283 -6.46 19.62 3.07
CA GLN A 283 -7.46 18.61 3.44
C GLN A 283 -8.75 19.24 3.97
N ASP A 284 -8.65 20.29 4.77
CA ASP A 284 -9.83 20.97 5.37
C ASP A 284 -10.60 21.80 4.33
N ALA A 285 -9.92 22.30 3.30
CA ALA A 285 -10.53 23.03 2.19
C ALA A 285 -11.03 22.13 1.04
N ALA A 286 -10.75 20.82 1.07
CA ALA A 286 -11.07 19.91 -0.02
C ALA A 286 -12.59 19.72 -0.17
N VAL A 287 -13.13 20.12 -1.32
CA VAL A 287 -14.53 19.85 -1.68
C VAL A 287 -14.62 18.45 -2.29
N PRO A 288 -15.55 17.59 -1.85
CA PRO A 288 -15.73 16.27 -2.44
C PRO A 288 -16.04 16.38 -3.95
N PRO A 289 -15.41 15.54 -4.80
CA PRO A 289 -15.72 15.52 -6.21
C PRO A 289 -17.21 15.17 -6.45
N PRO A 290 -17.83 15.69 -7.51
CA PRO A 290 -19.20 15.37 -7.84
C PRO A 290 -19.35 13.86 -8.10
N LYS A 291 -20.50 13.31 -7.75
CA LYS A 291 -20.82 11.92 -8.06
C LYS A 291 -20.86 11.72 -9.59
N PRO A 292 -20.14 10.73 -10.15
CA PRO A 292 -20.24 10.35 -11.55
C PRO A 292 -21.69 10.03 -11.93
N SER A 293 -22.12 10.43 -13.13
CA SER A 293 -23.47 10.13 -13.60
C SER A 293 -23.65 8.63 -13.83
N ASP A 294 -24.87 8.13 -13.63
CA ASP A 294 -25.18 6.72 -13.86
C ASP A 294 -24.93 6.34 -15.34
N ASP A 295 -25.20 7.26 -16.28
CA ASP A 295 -24.89 7.10 -17.72
C ASP A 295 -23.39 6.91 -17.99
N LEU A 296 -22.52 7.65 -17.28
CA LEU A 296 -21.07 7.51 -17.41
C LEU A 296 -20.61 6.14 -16.91
N ILE A 297 -21.11 5.72 -15.74
CA ILE A 297 -20.81 4.41 -15.16
C ILE A 297 -21.28 3.28 -16.07
N GLU A 298 -22.50 3.37 -16.62
CA GLU A 298 -23.06 2.39 -17.54
C GLU A 298 -22.24 2.28 -18.82
N ARG A 299 -21.91 3.43 -19.44
CA ARG A 299 -21.11 3.49 -20.67
C ARG A 299 -19.74 2.85 -20.49
N LEU A 300 -19.02 3.20 -19.44
CA LEU A 300 -17.67 2.70 -19.20
C LEU A 300 -17.66 1.22 -18.79
N SER A 301 -18.65 0.78 -17.99
CA SER A 301 -18.78 -0.63 -17.60
C SER A 301 -19.08 -1.50 -18.82
N LYS A 302 -20.03 -1.08 -19.67
CA LYS A 302 -20.37 -1.78 -20.91
C LYS A 302 -19.18 -1.89 -21.86
N ALA A 303 -18.38 -0.83 -21.99
CA ALA A 303 -17.19 -0.81 -22.86
C ALA A 303 -16.12 -1.85 -22.45
N LYS A 304 -16.13 -2.30 -21.19
CA LYS A 304 -15.19 -3.30 -20.64
C LYS A 304 -15.88 -4.61 -20.23
N ASN A 305 -17.15 -4.79 -20.59
CA ASN A 305 -17.97 -5.94 -20.20
C ASN A 305 -17.99 -6.18 -18.67
N LEU A 306 -18.19 -5.11 -17.91
CA LEU A 306 -18.29 -5.12 -16.45
C LEU A 306 -19.74 -4.93 -16.01
N ASP A 307 -20.09 -5.49 -14.85
CA ASP A 307 -21.32 -5.19 -14.13
C ASP A 307 -21.23 -3.75 -13.57
N PRO A 308 -22.12 -2.83 -14.00
CA PRO A 308 -22.10 -1.45 -13.53
C PRO A 308 -22.23 -1.32 -12.01
N ALA A 309 -22.87 -2.25 -11.31
CA ALA A 309 -23.12 -2.18 -9.86
C ALA A 309 -21.91 -2.60 -9.02
N THR A 310 -21.09 -3.52 -9.52
CA THR A 310 -19.97 -4.11 -8.77
C THR A 310 -18.60 -3.81 -9.37
N GLY A 311 -18.55 -3.40 -10.64
CA GLY A 311 -17.35 -3.29 -11.45
C GLY A 311 -16.72 -4.64 -11.84
N LEU A 312 -17.32 -5.77 -11.45
CA LEU A 312 -16.78 -7.09 -11.75
C LEU A 312 -17.05 -7.50 -13.21
N PRO A 313 -16.18 -8.30 -13.84
CA PRO A 313 -16.43 -8.83 -15.18
C PRO A 313 -17.73 -9.64 -15.24
N LEU A 314 -18.54 -9.39 -16.28
CA LEU A 314 -19.70 -10.23 -16.57
C LEU A 314 -19.24 -11.56 -17.16
N SER A 315 -19.66 -12.68 -16.56
CA SER A 315 -19.43 -14.01 -17.14
C SER A 315 -20.04 -14.09 -18.55
N PRO A 316 -19.40 -14.80 -19.50
CA PRO A 316 -20.05 -15.15 -20.76
C PRO A 316 -21.34 -15.91 -20.41
N SER A 317 -22.48 -15.35 -20.80
CA SER A 317 -23.80 -15.76 -20.31
C SER A 317 -23.97 -17.28 -20.33
N ALA A 318 -24.04 -17.90 -19.15
CA ALA A 318 -24.89 -19.07 -19.00
C ALA A 318 -26.31 -18.60 -19.33
N SER A 319 -26.91 -19.23 -20.31
CA SER A 319 -28.26 -18.96 -20.81
C SER A 319 -29.27 -18.87 -19.67
N LYS A 320 -30.10 -17.82 -19.75
CA LYS A 320 -31.28 -17.57 -18.92
C LYS A 320 -32.10 -18.84 -18.69
N THR A 321 -32.41 -19.12 -17.43
CA THR A 321 -33.62 -19.88 -17.06
C THR A 321 -34.40 -19.04 -16.05
N PRO A 322 -35.72 -18.83 -16.20
CA PRO A 322 -36.49 -17.99 -15.30
C PRO A 322 -36.70 -18.72 -13.97
N GLN A 323 -36.16 -18.18 -12.88
CA GLN A 323 -36.51 -18.65 -11.54
C GLN A 323 -37.94 -18.21 -11.21
N GLY A 324 -38.84 -19.19 -11.18
CA GLY A 324 -40.20 -19.04 -10.72
C GLY A 324 -40.24 -18.58 -9.26
N LYS A 325 -41.26 -17.77 -8.96
CA LYS A 325 -41.70 -17.41 -7.62
C LYS A 325 -41.85 -18.67 -6.76
N GLN A 326 -41.22 -18.69 -5.59
CA GLN A 326 -41.65 -19.58 -4.51
C GLN A 326 -41.73 -18.85 -3.17
N ALA A 327 -42.76 -19.26 -2.45
CA ALA A 327 -43.34 -18.63 -1.28
C ALA A 327 -42.43 -18.69 -0.04
N SER A 328 -42.64 -17.72 0.82
CA SER A 328 -42.14 -17.66 2.19
C SER A 328 -42.63 -18.87 2.99
N ASN A 329 -41.74 -19.83 3.24
CA ASN A 329 -41.84 -20.73 4.38
C ASN A 329 -40.96 -20.16 5.49
N VAL A 330 -41.53 -19.97 6.67
CA VAL A 330 -40.79 -19.66 7.90
C VAL A 330 -39.94 -20.89 8.22
N ALA A 331 -38.70 -20.88 7.75
CA ALA A 331 -37.74 -21.93 8.04
C ALA A 331 -37.38 -21.90 9.53
N ALA A 332 -37.33 -23.08 10.15
CA ALA A 332 -36.79 -23.25 11.50
C ALA A 332 -35.36 -22.67 11.56
N ARG A 333 -35.06 -21.92 12.64
CA ARG A 333 -33.72 -21.33 12.86
C ARG A 333 -32.65 -22.42 12.78
N LEU A 334 -31.57 -22.14 12.06
CA LEU A 334 -30.44 -23.04 11.94
C LEU A 334 -29.79 -23.27 13.32
N PRO A 335 -29.54 -24.52 13.77
CA PRO A 335 -29.01 -24.77 15.11
C PRO A 335 -27.63 -24.13 15.30
N LEU A 336 -27.37 -23.62 16.51
CA LEU A 336 -26.04 -23.19 16.90
C LEU A 336 -25.05 -24.35 16.74
N GLY A 337 -23.89 -24.05 16.18
CA GLY A 337 -22.90 -25.04 15.81
C GLY A 337 -22.99 -25.55 14.38
N ALA A 338 -23.99 -25.13 13.60
CA ALA A 338 -24.02 -25.37 12.17
C ALA A 338 -22.77 -24.81 11.48
N ILE A 339 -22.31 -25.51 10.44
CA ILE A 339 -21.08 -25.21 9.72
C ILE A 339 -21.42 -24.82 8.29
N VAL A 340 -20.78 -23.75 7.82
CA VAL A 340 -20.79 -23.31 6.43
C VAL A 340 -19.33 -23.14 5.98
N ARG A 341 -19.01 -23.48 4.74
CA ARG A 341 -17.65 -23.36 4.22
C ARG A 341 -17.44 -22.01 3.53
N THR A 342 -16.17 -21.62 3.44
CA THR A 342 -15.75 -20.51 2.59
C THR A 342 -16.30 -20.67 1.17
N GLY A 343 -16.82 -19.61 0.58
CA GLY A 343 -17.44 -19.60 -0.75
C GLY A 343 -18.91 -20.05 -0.80
N GLU A 344 -19.46 -20.62 0.28
CA GLU A 344 -20.90 -20.90 0.37
C GLU A 344 -21.68 -19.66 0.82
N ARG A 345 -23.01 -19.66 0.63
CA ARG A 345 -23.87 -18.59 1.13
C ARG A 345 -24.23 -18.84 2.59
N CYS A 346 -24.10 -17.81 3.41
CA CYS A 346 -24.49 -17.80 4.81
C CYS A 346 -25.96 -18.22 4.94
N PRO A 347 -26.26 -19.33 5.63
CA PRO A 347 -27.62 -19.85 5.71
C PRO A 347 -28.51 -19.11 6.73
N GLU A 348 -27.91 -18.37 7.67
CA GLU A 348 -28.62 -17.78 8.82
C GLU A 348 -27.92 -16.50 9.33
N ASN A 349 -28.71 -15.52 9.76
CA ASN A 349 -28.17 -14.32 10.39
C ASN A 349 -27.50 -14.66 11.73
N GLY A 350 -26.27 -14.22 11.95
CA GLY A 350 -25.61 -14.42 13.23
C GLY A 350 -24.13 -14.11 13.26
N VAL A 351 -23.54 -14.34 14.42
CA VAL A 351 -22.09 -14.37 14.60
C VAL A 351 -21.61 -15.76 14.21
N TRP A 352 -20.68 -15.82 13.27
CA TRP A 352 -20.00 -17.04 12.86
C TRP A 352 -18.53 -16.97 13.26
N CYS A 353 -18.02 -18.11 13.74
CA CYS A 353 -16.66 -18.26 14.22
C CYS A 353 -15.88 -19.15 13.26
N SER A 354 -14.78 -18.66 12.69
CA SER A 354 -13.91 -19.50 11.88
C SER A 354 -13.32 -20.64 12.71
N GLN A 355 -13.08 -21.78 12.07
CA GLN A 355 -12.48 -22.96 12.67
C GLN A 355 -11.10 -23.15 12.03
N LEU A 356 -10.07 -22.60 12.69
CA LEU A 356 -8.67 -22.82 12.37
C LEU A 356 -8.08 -23.90 13.27
N ASP A 357 -7.15 -24.67 12.73
CA ASP A 357 -6.27 -25.52 13.52
C ASP A 357 -5.36 -24.64 14.40
N ALA A 358 -5.08 -25.08 15.63
CA ALA A 358 -4.30 -24.29 16.60
C ALA A 358 -2.88 -23.92 16.13
N SER A 359 -2.36 -24.60 15.11
CA SER A 359 -1.07 -24.28 14.46
C SER A 359 -1.14 -23.16 13.42
N ARG A 360 -2.34 -22.71 13.02
CA ARG A 360 -2.58 -21.74 11.94
C ARG A 360 -3.10 -20.38 12.43
N GLY A 361 -3.25 -20.19 13.74
CA GLY A 361 -3.66 -18.93 14.36
C GLY A 361 -4.93 -19.03 15.18
N ASN A 362 -5.47 -17.87 15.55
CA ASN A 362 -6.68 -17.76 16.38
C ASN A 362 -7.95 -17.70 15.53
N ASN A 363 -9.02 -18.33 16.01
CA ASN A 363 -10.34 -18.24 15.39
C ASN A 363 -10.86 -16.79 15.39
N ALA A 364 -11.44 -16.37 14.27
CA ALA A 364 -12.07 -15.06 14.09
C ALA A 364 -13.59 -15.17 14.26
N LYS A 365 -14.22 -14.13 14.81
CA LYS A 365 -15.69 -14.04 14.94
C LYS A 365 -16.19 -12.87 14.13
N GLU A 366 -17.14 -13.13 13.23
CA GLU A 366 -17.70 -12.12 12.34
C GLU A 366 -19.22 -12.24 12.25
N ASN A 367 -19.89 -11.13 11.96
CA ASN A 367 -21.34 -11.08 11.77
C ASN A 367 -21.68 -11.25 10.30
N PHE A 368 -22.53 -12.23 9.98
CA PHE A 368 -23.03 -12.45 8.63
C PHE A 368 -24.55 -12.40 8.59
N ARG A 369 -25.09 -11.87 7.48
CA ARG A 369 -26.50 -11.95 7.13
C ARG A 369 -26.74 -13.15 6.23
N LYS A 370 -27.96 -13.69 6.31
CA LYS A 370 -28.42 -14.76 5.44
C LYS A 370 -28.29 -14.34 3.97
N GLY A 371 -27.56 -15.13 3.20
CA GLY A 371 -27.26 -14.90 1.78
C GLY A 371 -25.87 -14.34 1.50
N ASP A 372 -25.16 -13.80 2.52
CA ASP A 372 -23.79 -13.30 2.38
C ASP A 372 -22.84 -14.41 1.94
N LEU A 373 -21.81 -14.08 1.15
CA LEU A 373 -20.81 -15.06 0.75
C LEU A 373 -19.80 -15.23 1.89
N MET A 374 -19.56 -16.46 2.32
CA MET A 374 -18.63 -16.73 3.42
C MET A 374 -17.20 -16.47 2.97
N PRO A 375 -16.44 -15.60 3.65
CA PRO A 375 -15.14 -15.15 3.18
C PRO A 375 -14.03 -16.17 3.48
N LEU A 376 -12.93 -16.05 2.73
CA LEU A 376 -11.64 -16.63 3.10
C LEU A 376 -11.15 -15.96 4.39
N LEU A 377 -10.41 -16.70 5.22
CA LEU A 377 -9.79 -16.13 6.41
C LEU A 377 -8.33 -15.79 6.13
N VAL A 378 -7.93 -14.55 6.43
CA VAL A 378 -6.53 -14.12 6.31
C VAL A 378 -5.77 -14.55 7.56
N VAL A 379 -4.77 -15.41 7.41
CA VAL A 379 -3.85 -15.83 8.47
C VAL A 379 -2.45 -15.24 8.25
N TYR A 380 -1.77 -14.96 9.36
CA TYR A 380 -0.41 -14.43 9.36
C TYR A 380 0.58 -15.59 9.48
N LEU A 381 1.57 -15.64 8.59
CA LEU A 381 2.65 -16.61 8.62
C LEU A 381 3.93 -15.96 9.15
N ASP A 382 4.64 -16.66 10.03
CA ASP A 382 5.92 -16.21 10.55
C ASP A 382 6.94 -15.98 9.43
N ARG A 383 7.64 -14.83 9.50
CA ARG A 383 8.75 -14.51 8.61
C ARG A 383 9.92 -13.93 9.40
N ALA A 384 11.11 -13.90 8.79
CA ALA A 384 12.24 -13.19 9.38
C ALA A 384 11.91 -11.69 9.49
N ALA A 385 12.18 -11.08 10.64
CA ALA A 385 11.77 -9.70 10.97
C ALA A 385 12.17 -8.64 9.93
N TRP A 386 13.32 -8.80 9.27
CA TRP A 386 13.79 -7.88 8.24
C TRP A 386 12.94 -7.92 6.96
N LEU A 387 12.34 -9.08 6.63
CA LEU A 387 11.40 -9.20 5.53
C LEU A 387 10.05 -8.57 5.90
N GLU A 388 9.57 -8.78 7.13
CA GLU A 388 8.31 -8.14 7.57
C GLU A 388 8.38 -6.62 7.54
N GLN A 389 9.52 -6.04 7.91
CA GLN A 389 9.72 -4.60 7.92
C GLN A 389 9.78 -3.97 6.52
N LEU A 390 10.05 -4.76 5.47
CA LEU A 390 10.21 -4.28 4.10
C LEU A 390 9.03 -4.59 3.18
N ILE A 391 8.36 -5.72 3.38
CA ILE A 391 7.26 -6.18 2.50
C ILE A 391 6.02 -6.55 3.30
N GLY A 392 5.91 -6.06 4.54
CA GLY A 392 4.79 -6.35 5.42
C GLY A 392 4.75 -7.81 5.90
N PRO A 393 3.86 -8.12 6.86
CA PRO A 393 3.70 -9.48 7.35
C PRO A 393 3.16 -10.38 6.24
N ARG A 394 3.61 -11.64 6.21
CA ARG A 394 3.14 -12.59 5.21
C ARG A 394 1.70 -13.00 5.53
N ARG A 395 0.78 -12.67 4.63
CA ARG A 395 -0.64 -13.00 4.73
C ARG A 395 -0.95 -14.14 3.78
N GLN A 396 -1.76 -15.11 4.24
CA GLN A 396 -2.31 -16.15 3.39
C GLN A 396 -3.82 -16.21 3.61
N SER A 397 -4.59 -16.22 2.53
CA SER A 397 -6.02 -16.52 2.58
C SER A 397 -6.20 -18.02 2.64
N VAL A 398 -6.88 -18.53 3.66
CA VAL A 398 -7.15 -19.95 3.82
C VAL A 398 -8.65 -20.22 3.83
N GLU A 399 -9.06 -21.30 3.16
CA GLU A 399 -10.41 -21.81 3.29
C GLU A 399 -10.62 -22.34 4.71
N VAL A 400 -11.66 -21.85 5.36
CA VAL A 400 -12.07 -22.28 6.69
C VAL A 400 -13.52 -22.70 6.71
N ALA A 401 -13.85 -23.54 7.68
CA ALA A 401 -15.20 -23.77 8.12
C ALA A 401 -15.61 -22.65 9.08
N TRP A 402 -16.78 -22.09 8.89
CA TRP A 402 -17.39 -21.09 9.77
C TRP A 402 -18.50 -21.75 10.56
N LYS A 403 -18.49 -21.56 11.88
CA LYS A 403 -19.45 -22.17 12.80
C LYS A 403 -20.36 -21.12 13.41
N LEU A 404 -21.68 -21.29 13.30
CA LEU A 404 -22.65 -20.38 13.91
C LEU A 404 -22.52 -20.45 15.45
N VAL A 405 -22.22 -19.33 16.10
CA VAL A 405 -22.04 -19.26 17.56
C VAL A 405 -23.12 -18.47 18.29
N SER A 406 -23.77 -17.51 17.63
CA SER A 406 -24.94 -16.82 18.17
C SER A 406 -25.78 -16.18 17.07
N TYR A 407 -27.05 -15.90 17.34
CA TYR A 407 -27.91 -15.15 16.43
C TYR A 407 -27.72 -13.64 16.62
N ASP A 408 -27.88 -12.86 15.56
CA ASP A 408 -27.91 -11.40 15.63
C ASP A 408 -29.35 -10.96 15.94
N ASP A 409 -29.76 -11.06 17.20
CA ASP A 409 -31.09 -10.62 17.64
C ASP A 409 -31.11 -9.08 17.80
N LYS A 410 -31.00 -8.34 16.69
CA LYS A 410 -31.54 -6.98 16.63
C LYS A 410 -33.04 -7.09 16.37
N LYS A 411 -33.83 -6.82 17.42
CA LYS A 411 -35.30 -6.69 17.34
C LYS A 411 -35.65 -5.75 16.17
N VAL A 412 -36.51 -6.26 15.30
CA VAL A 412 -37.18 -5.56 14.18
C VAL A 412 -37.84 -4.27 14.66
#